data_AF-K2BK96-F1
#
_entry.id   AF-K2BK96-F1
#
_cell.length_a   1.000
_cell.length_b   1.000
_cell.length_c   1.000
_cell.angle_alpha   90.00
_cell.angle_beta   90.00
_cell.angle_gamma   90.00
#
_symmetry.space_group_name_H-M   'P 1'
#
loop_
_entity.id
_entity.type
_entity.pdbx_description
1 polymer ?
#
loop_
_entity_poly.entity_id
_entity_poly.type
_entity_poly.pdbx_seq_one_letter_code
_entity_poly.pdbx_strand_id
1 'polypeptide(L)' 'MINKRNQLITVDEVANILFKDDENAFSLQAIAKAIQRLRDKLEENGVSGSFIQTRRGQGYILVN' A
#
# COMPACT_ATOMS: atom_id res chain seq x y z
N MET A 1 6.52 -2.74 -2.59
CA MET A 1 6.66 -1.26 -2.66
C MET A 1 8.11 -0.79 -2.71
N ILE A 2 9.00 -1.28 -1.84
CA ILE A 2 10.40 -0.83 -1.77
C ILE A 2 11.15 -0.93 -3.11
N ASN A 3 10.96 -2.03 -3.85
CA ASN A 3 11.58 -2.26 -5.16
C ASN A 3 11.02 -1.37 -6.30
N LYS A 4 9.94 -0.61 -6.03
CA LYS A 4 9.25 0.27 -6.98
C LYS A 4 9.15 1.70 -6.42
N ARG A 5 10.19 2.18 -5.73
CA ARG A 5 10.23 3.55 -5.17
C ARG A 5 9.99 4.59 -6.27
N ASN A 6 9.27 5.66 -5.95
CA ASN A 6 8.86 6.73 -6.88
C ASN A 6 8.01 6.27 -8.08
N GLN A 7 7.54 5.02 -8.10
CA GLN A 7 6.61 4.52 -9.11
C GLN A 7 5.23 4.34 -8.49
N LEU A 8 4.19 4.59 -9.29
CA LEU A 8 2.82 4.24 -8.93
C LEU A 8 2.70 2.72 -8.92
N ILE A 9 2.24 2.20 -7.79
CA ILE A 9 1.83 0.81 -7.65
C ILE A 9 0.32 0.82 -7.59
N THR A 10 -0.34 0.17 -8.55
CA THR A 10 -1.80 0.18 -8.64
C THR A 10 -2.44 -0.61 -7.51
N VAL A 11 -3.73 -0.37 -7.28
CA VAL A 11 -4.52 -1.17 -6.33
C VAL A 11 -4.43 -2.66 -6.66
N ASP A 12 -4.54 -3.03 -7.94
CA ASP A 12 -4.49 -4.44 -8.38
C ASP A 12 -3.11 -5.05 -8.16
N GLU A 13 -2.03 -4.29 -8.37
CA GLU A 13 -0.68 -4.75 -8.05
C GLU A 13 -0.50 -4.97 -6.55
N VAL A 14 -1.05 -4.08 -5.70
CA VAL A 14 -1.05 -4.28 -4.24
C VAL A 14 -1.87 -5.52 -3.87
N ALA A 15 -3.02 -5.73 -4.52
CA ALA A 15 -3.86 -6.89 -4.30
C ALA A 15 -3.13 -8.19 -4.63
N ASN A 16 -2.50 -8.26 -5.80
CA ASN A 16 -1.72 -9.41 -6.23
C ASN A 16 -0.55 -9.74 -5.30
N ILE A 17 -0.01 -8.75 -4.59
CA ILE A 17 1.05 -8.95 -3.60
C ILE A 17 0.50 -9.44 -2.27
N LEU A 18 -0.63 -8.89 -1.81
CA LEU A 18 -1.16 -9.14 -0.46
C LEU A 18 -2.12 -10.33 -0.39
N PHE A 19 -2.84 -10.63 -1.47
CA PHE A 19 -3.96 -11.57 -1.52
C PHE A 19 -3.82 -12.59 -2.65
N LYS A 20 -2.57 -12.87 -3.07
CA LYS A 20 -2.26 -13.76 -4.21
C LYS A 20 -3.01 -15.11 -4.17
N ASP A 21 -3.26 -15.63 -2.97
CA ASP A 21 -3.86 -16.94 -2.74
C ASP A 21 -5.35 -16.87 -2.32
N ASP A 22 -5.93 -15.66 -2.26
CA ASP A 22 -7.33 -15.44 -1.85
C ASP A 22 -7.97 -14.30 -2.66
N GLU A 23 -8.39 -14.62 -3.89
CA GLU A 23 -9.05 -13.68 -4.81
C GLU A 23 -10.35 -13.09 -4.21
N ASN A 24 -10.97 -13.77 -3.24
CA ASN A 24 -12.19 -13.31 -2.57
C ASN A 24 -11.91 -12.32 -1.42
N ALA A 25 -10.68 -12.23 -0.92
CA ALA A 25 -10.27 -11.24 0.08
C ALA A 25 -10.08 -9.82 -0.51
N PHE A 26 -10.19 -9.68 -1.84
CA PHE A 26 -10.04 -8.41 -2.53
C PHE A 26 -11.22 -7.46 -2.27
N SER A 27 -10.96 -6.39 -1.53
CA SER A 27 -11.77 -5.18 -1.58
C SER A 27 -10.88 -3.95 -1.50
N LEU A 28 -11.32 -2.85 -2.11
CA LEU A 28 -10.68 -1.54 -1.97
C LEU A 28 -10.50 -1.16 -0.49
N GLN A 29 -11.47 -1.54 0.34
CA GLN A 29 -11.44 -1.32 1.78
C GLN A 29 -10.33 -2.13 2.46
N ALA A 30 -10.20 -3.43 2.13
CA ALA A 30 -9.16 -4.29 2.68
C ALA A 30 -7.76 -3.77 2.33
N ILE A 31 -7.55 -3.35 1.09
CA ILE A 31 -6.28 -2.76 0.62
C ILE A 31 -5.98 -1.45 1.36
N ALA A 32 -6.97 -0.55 1.44
CA ALA A 32 -6.79 0.71 2.15
C ALA A 32 -6.43 0.49 3.63
N LYS A 33 -7.06 -0.50 4.29
CA LYS A 33 -6.73 -0.87 5.68
C LYS A 33 -5.35 -1.50 5.82
N ALA A 34 -4.95 -2.36 4.87
CA ALA A 34 -3.60 -2.93 4.86
C ALA A 34 -2.52 -1.84 4.73
N ILE A 35 -2.73 -0.88 3.81
CA ILE A 35 -1.81 0.25 3.66
C ILE A 35 -1.82 1.15 4.90
N GLN A 36 -2.96 1.38 5.54
CA GLN A 36 -3.00 2.15 6.79
C GLN A 36 -2.17 1.48 7.89
N ARG A 37 -2.36 0.17 8.12
CA ARG A 37 -1.57 -0.60 9.09
C ARG A 37 -0.07 -0.55 8.79
N LEU A 38 0.30 -0.55 7.50
CA LEU A 38 1.69 -0.40 7.10
C LEU A 38 2.25 0.97 7.48
N ARG A 39 1.49 2.06 7.29
CA ARG A 39 1.89 3.40 7.73
C ARG A 39 2.04 3.48 9.24
N ASP A 40 1.06 2.95 9.98
CA ASP A 40 1.08 2.95 11.44
C ASP A 40 2.34 2.25 11.96
N LYS A 41 2.68 1.08 11.38
CA LYS A 41 3.90 0.35 11.71
C LYS A 41 5.19 1.09 11.37
N LEU A 42 5.21 1.89 10.29
CA LEU A 42 6.36 2.75 10.00
C LEU A 42 6.51 3.81 11.09
N GLU A 43 5.42 4.49 11.46
CA GLU A 43 5.42 5.55 12.48
C GLU A 43 5.88 5.01 13.84
N GLU A 44 5.41 3.82 14.24
CA GLU A 44 5.85 3.11 15.45
C GLU A 44 7.36 2.85 15.48
N ASN A 45 8.01 2.78 14.31
CA ASN A 45 9.45 2.55 14.17
C ASN A 45 10.23 3.84 13.83
N GLY A 46 9.62 5.02 14.02
CA GLY A 46 10.26 6.32 13.78
C GLY A 46 10.43 6.70 12.31
N VAL A 47 9.73 6.01 11.40
CA VAL A 47 9.73 6.30 9.97
C VAL A 47 8.37 6.89 9.60
N SER A 48 8.34 8.07 8.97
CA SER A 48 7.04 8.67 8.65
C SER A 48 6.23 7.82 7.66
N GLY A 49 5.01 7.46 8.03
CA GLY A 49 4.02 6.82 7.16
C GLY A 49 3.59 7.71 5.99
N SER A 50 3.90 9.01 6.04
CA SER A 50 3.71 9.95 4.92
C SER A 50 4.55 9.61 3.68
N PHE A 51 5.61 8.80 3.84
CA PHE A 51 6.35 8.24 2.70
C PHE A 51 5.47 7.37 1.80
N ILE A 52 4.35 6.83 2.30
CA ILE A 52 3.38 6.11 1.47
C ILE A 52 2.20 7.03 1.13
N GLN A 53 2.27 7.66 -0.04
CA GLN A 53 1.22 8.55 -0.53
C GLN A 53 0.13 7.80 -1.29
N THR A 54 -1.13 8.17 -1.03
CA THR A 54 -2.28 7.67 -1.79
C THR A 54 -2.51 8.53 -3.03
N ARG A 55 -2.57 7.90 -4.20
CA ARG A 55 -3.13 8.48 -5.43
C ARG A 55 -4.55 7.96 -5.60
N ARG A 56 -5.54 8.79 -5.25
CA ARG A 56 -6.96 8.38 -5.22
C ARG A 56 -7.39 7.79 -6.57
N GLY A 57 -8.06 6.64 -6.52
CA GLY A 57 -8.54 5.92 -7.71
C GLY A 57 -7.44 5.24 -8.54
N GLN A 58 -6.17 5.33 -8.13
CA GLN A 58 -5.04 4.78 -8.90
C GLN A 58 -4.24 3.77 -8.07
N GLY A 59 -3.80 4.16 -6.88
CA GLY A 59 -2.95 3.30 -6.05
C GLY A 59 -2.08 4.10 -5.09
N TYR A 60 -0.83 3.66 -4.92
CA TYR A 60 0.08 4.16 -3.91
C TYR A 60 1.48 4.41 -4.46
N ILE A 61 2.14 5.43 -3.93
CA ILE A 61 3.53 5.76 -4.26
C ILE A 61 4.34 5.77 -2.96
N LEU A 62 5.50 5.10 -2.99
CA LEU A 62 6.52 5.29 -1.98
C LEU A 62 7.40 6.49 -2.39
N VAL A 63 7.19 7.63 -1.75
CA VAL A 63 7.98 8.85 -1.91
C VAL A 63 9.07 8.90 -0.83
N ASN A 64 10.09 9.71 -1.08
CA ASN A 64 11.19 9.97 -0.15
C ASN A 64 11.31 11.48 0.07
#